data_AF-A0AAC9LJ08-F1
#
_entry.id   AF-A0AAC9LJ08-F1
#
_cell.length_a   1.000
_cell.length_b   1.000
_cell.length_c   1.000
_cell.angle_alpha   90.00
_cell.angle_beta   90.00
_cell.angle_gamma   90.00
#
_symmetry.space_group_name_H-M   'P 1'
#
loop_
_entity.id
_entity.type
_entity.pdbx_description
1 polymer ?
#
loop_
_entity_poly.entity_id
_entity_poly.type
_entity_poly.pdbx_seq_one_letter_code
_entity_poly.pdbx_strand_id
1 'polypeptide(L)'
;MLHYILQTIIFQLLFLMVYDVFLKNETFFNWNRFYLLTSALLSVILPFVKIEGFKTIIPQKYIFSLPEVIIGNNTSNVITLNEVFLNTQKATLYFSFNWSYILYLGSCIAIILFLIKLYKIAIIAYKNPKVKFEKALLIELSNSKHAFSFFNYIFIGKDINTEDKQTILAHELEHVKERHSIDLLFFEILKIVFWFNPLIYLYQNRIADLHEFVADAKAVKSSSKTNYYQNLLSQVFDTQKVSFINPFFKQSLIKKRIIMLSKSKSKQINLVKYLLLIPMVIGMLFYTSCSNEKQTDTQNVEELDLKEYSYTLGKTEEMSEEKKEIHNKYVNFLKENKNFVSWEIYDEQKDVMVYSIHKLNETPPKKFREIEFEFNDGTSYTSFMQYPSYNSSREKMITENLKSMNVVSAQYPNFSEDEENVLFAEIDQVPVFPGCDTSVSNEAQKKCFSQNINKLVGQNWNVKLGKSLGLVGLQKIYTRFTIDKEGNIINIKTRAPHPELEKEAKRVVSLIPQLVPGKQDGKAVKVTFDLPIAFKIEE
;
A
#
# COMPACT_ATOMS: atom_id res chain seq x y z
N MET A 1 7.02 3.81 -3.45
CA MET A 1 7.38 3.44 -4.83
C MET A 1 8.09 2.07 -4.93
N LEU A 2 9.17 1.83 -4.17
CA LEU A 2 9.93 0.56 -4.28
C LEU A 2 9.08 -0.69 -3.98
N HIS A 3 8.24 -0.65 -2.94
CA HIS A 3 7.35 -1.76 -2.60
C HIS A 3 6.39 -2.13 -3.74
N TYR A 4 5.85 -1.10 -4.41
CA TYR A 4 5.00 -1.28 -5.58
C TYR A 4 5.77 -1.93 -6.74
N ILE A 5 6.97 -1.42 -7.06
CA ILE A 5 7.81 -2.02 -8.12
C ILE A 5 8.07 -3.50 -7.80
N LEU A 6 8.41 -3.83 -6.56
CA LEU A 6 8.67 -5.21 -6.16
C LEU A 6 7.41 -6.09 -6.31
N GLN A 7 6.24 -5.61 -5.88
CA GLN A 7 4.97 -6.33 -6.05
C GLN A 7 4.67 -6.57 -7.54
N THR A 8 4.82 -5.56 -8.40
CA THR A 8 4.58 -5.72 -9.85
C THR A 8 5.52 -6.76 -10.47
N ILE A 9 6.80 -6.77 -10.10
CA ILE A 9 7.78 -7.75 -10.58
C ILE A 9 7.40 -9.17 -10.14
N ILE A 10 7.01 -9.35 -8.88
CA ILE A 10 6.58 -10.66 -8.34
C ILE A 10 5.34 -11.16 -9.09
N PHE A 11 4.35 -10.29 -9.31
CA PHE A 11 3.13 -10.66 -10.03
C PHE A 11 3.42 -11.03 -11.48
N GLN A 12 4.27 -10.26 -12.17
CA GLN A 12 4.71 -10.58 -13.53
C GLN A 12 5.41 -11.93 -13.62
N LEU A 13 6.29 -12.23 -12.66
CA LEU A 13 7.02 -13.49 -12.60
C LEU A 13 6.05 -14.67 -12.45
N LEU A 14 5.11 -14.58 -11.51
CA LEU A 14 4.14 -15.64 -11.28
C LEU A 14 3.26 -15.87 -12.53
N PHE A 15 2.80 -14.81 -13.18
CA PHE A 15 1.97 -14.94 -14.39
C PHE A 15 2.74 -15.58 -15.56
N LEU A 16 4.02 -15.23 -15.74
CA LEU A 16 4.88 -15.85 -16.74
C LEU A 16 5.16 -17.32 -16.44
N MET A 17 5.35 -17.67 -15.17
CA MET A 17 5.58 -19.05 -14.76
C MET A 17 4.38 -19.94 -15.12
N VAL A 18 3.15 -19.46 -14.87
CA VAL A 18 1.93 -20.17 -15.27
C VAL A 18 1.86 -20.36 -16.78
N TYR A 19 2.21 -19.32 -17.56
CA TYR A 19 2.24 -19.41 -19.01
C TYR A 19 3.25 -20.45 -19.49
N ASP A 20 4.50 -20.36 -19.05
CA ASP A 20 5.59 -21.20 -19.53
C ASP A 20 5.39 -22.68 -19.16
N VAL A 21 4.78 -22.98 -18.00
CA VAL A 21 4.52 -24.35 -17.53
C VAL A 21 3.26 -24.95 -18.15
N PHE A 22 2.14 -24.22 -18.16
CA PHE A 22 0.83 -24.80 -18.49
C PHE A 22 0.30 -24.44 -19.88
N LEU A 23 0.55 -23.22 -20.37
CA LEU A 23 -0.18 -22.65 -21.51
C LEU A 23 0.64 -22.57 -22.80
N LYS A 24 1.96 -22.40 -22.70
CA LYS A 24 2.87 -22.22 -23.85
C LYS A 24 2.77 -23.31 -24.91
N ASN A 25 2.50 -24.55 -24.48
CA ASN A 25 2.42 -25.70 -25.38
C ASN A 25 1.01 -25.91 -25.96
N GLU A 26 0.02 -25.09 -25.58
CA GLU A 26 -1.35 -25.21 -26.06
C GLU A 26 -1.52 -24.54 -27.44
N THR A 27 -2.29 -25.18 -28.33
CA THR A 27 -2.55 -24.65 -29.68
C THR A 27 -3.69 -23.62 -29.72
N PHE A 28 -4.17 -23.17 -28.55
CA PHE A 28 -5.19 -22.12 -28.42
C PHE A 28 -4.54 -20.75 -28.52
N PHE A 29 -4.01 -20.41 -29.70
CA PHE A 29 -3.16 -19.23 -29.87
C PHE A 29 -3.86 -17.92 -29.47
N ASN A 30 -5.14 -17.74 -29.79
CA ASN A 30 -5.87 -16.52 -29.43
C ASN A 30 -6.03 -16.37 -27.90
N TRP A 31 -6.26 -17.48 -27.17
CA TRP A 31 -6.37 -17.45 -25.70
C TRP A 31 -5.01 -17.22 -25.04
N ASN A 32 -3.94 -17.79 -25.60
CA ASN A 32 -2.57 -17.50 -25.17
C ASN A 32 -2.19 -16.03 -25.40
N ARG A 33 -2.60 -15.45 -26.54
CA ARG A 33 -2.42 -14.02 -26.86
C ARG A 33 -3.11 -13.14 -25.83
N PHE A 34 -4.39 -13.42 -25.57
CA PHE A 34 -5.19 -12.70 -24.58
C PHE A 34 -4.59 -12.82 -23.19
N TYR A 35 -4.23 -14.03 -22.76
CA TYR A 35 -3.59 -14.27 -21.47
C TYR A 35 -2.34 -13.41 -21.27
N LEU A 36 -1.39 -13.41 -22.21
CA LEU A 36 -0.14 -12.67 -22.08
C LEU A 36 -0.35 -11.15 -22.03
N LEU A 37 -1.29 -10.61 -22.80
CA LEU A 37 -1.62 -9.19 -22.79
C LEU A 37 -2.32 -8.79 -21.48
N THR A 38 -3.35 -9.54 -21.09
CA THR A 38 -4.13 -9.26 -19.89
C THR A 38 -3.30 -9.46 -18.63
N SER A 39 -2.47 -10.50 -18.53
CA SER A 39 -1.65 -10.74 -17.34
C SER A 39 -0.57 -9.68 -17.16
N ALA A 40 0.05 -9.20 -18.25
CA ALA A 40 1.00 -8.11 -18.20
C ALA A 40 0.33 -6.82 -17.70
N LEU A 41 -0.84 -6.47 -18.23
CA LEU A 41 -1.61 -5.30 -17.79
C LEU A 41 -2.07 -5.43 -16.33
N LEU A 42 -2.63 -6.58 -15.98
CA LEU A 42 -3.19 -6.86 -14.65
C LEU A 42 -2.10 -6.82 -13.57
N SER A 43 -0.88 -7.27 -13.87
CA SER A 43 0.25 -7.18 -12.94
C SER A 43 0.59 -5.76 -12.49
N VAL A 44 0.30 -4.76 -13.33
CA VAL A 44 0.54 -3.33 -13.06
C VAL A 44 -0.66 -2.74 -12.31
N ILE A 45 -1.89 -3.17 -12.62
CA ILE A 45 -3.12 -2.65 -12.02
C ILE A 45 -3.36 -3.23 -10.61
N LEU A 46 -3.10 -4.53 -10.40
CA LEU A 46 -3.47 -5.24 -9.16
C LEU A 46 -2.93 -4.58 -7.87
N PRO A 47 -1.68 -4.11 -7.79
CA PRO A 47 -1.20 -3.46 -6.57
C PRO A 47 -1.96 -2.17 -6.18
N PHE A 48 -2.70 -1.55 -7.11
CA PHE A 48 -3.55 -0.38 -6.84
C PHE A 48 -4.94 -0.76 -6.33
N VAL A 49 -5.38 -2.01 -6.54
CA VAL A 49 -6.70 -2.46 -6.15
C VAL A 49 -6.65 -2.97 -4.71
N LYS A 50 -7.29 -2.22 -3.81
CA LYS A 50 -7.46 -2.58 -2.39
C LYS A 50 -8.95 -2.83 -2.14
N ILE A 51 -9.30 -4.06 -1.77
CA ILE A 51 -10.70 -4.43 -1.49
C ILE A 51 -10.87 -4.53 0.02
N GLU A 52 -11.74 -3.68 0.58
CA GLU A 52 -11.97 -3.59 2.02
C GLU A 52 -12.63 -4.85 2.59
N GLY A 53 -13.43 -5.57 1.79
CA GLY A 53 -14.08 -6.82 2.19
C GLY A 53 -13.13 -7.96 2.58
N PHE A 54 -11.84 -7.89 2.22
CA PHE A 54 -10.84 -8.87 2.69
C PHE A 54 -10.24 -8.53 4.06
N LYS A 55 -10.42 -7.31 4.57
CA LYS A 55 -9.89 -6.88 5.88
C LYS A 55 -10.70 -7.46 7.06
N THR A 56 -11.96 -7.81 6.84
CA THR A 56 -12.89 -8.26 7.90
C THR A 56 -12.75 -9.75 8.26
N ILE A 57 -11.93 -10.53 7.53
CA ILE A 57 -11.79 -11.98 7.71
C ILE A 57 -10.71 -12.32 8.77
N ILE A 58 -10.04 -11.31 9.34
CA ILE A 58 -9.05 -11.49 10.40
C ILE A 58 -9.77 -11.36 11.75
N PRO A 59 -9.69 -12.35 12.67
CA PRO A 59 -10.31 -12.25 13.98
C PRO A 59 -9.73 -11.04 14.71
N GLN A 60 -10.59 -10.06 15.01
CA GLN A 60 -10.23 -8.86 15.76
C GLN A 60 -9.60 -9.30 17.09
N LYS A 61 -8.30 -9.03 17.23
CA LYS A 61 -7.61 -9.25 18.49
C LYS A 61 -7.90 -8.06 19.40
N TYR A 62 -8.88 -8.20 20.29
CA TYR A 62 -9.19 -7.18 21.29
C TYR A 62 -7.98 -6.98 22.21
N ILE A 63 -7.24 -5.88 22.05
CA ILE A 63 -6.16 -5.46 22.95
C ILE A 63 -6.68 -4.25 23.74
N PHE A 64 -6.86 -4.40 25.05
CA PHE A 64 -7.25 -3.33 25.95
C PHE A 64 -6.05 -2.84 26.76
N SER A 65 -5.81 -1.52 26.78
CA SER A 65 -4.77 -0.95 27.66
C SER A 65 -5.38 -0.54 29.00
N LEU A 66 -4.81 -1.05 30.10
CA LEU A 66 -5.13 -0.66 31.47
C LEU A 66 -4.36 0.60 31.86
N PRO A 67 -4.89 1.44 32.76
CA PRO A 67 -4.15 2.59 33.29
C PRO A 67 -2.88 2.14 34.00
N GLU A 68 -1.85 3.01 33.97
CA GLU A 68 -0.55 2.74 34.58
C GLU A 68 -0.67 2.56 36.10
N VAL A 69 -0.12 1.46 36.61
CA VAL A 69 -0.06 1.20 38.05
C VAL A 69 1.19 1.86 38.61
N ILE A 70 1.02 2.94 39.38
CA ILE A 70 2.13 3.62 40.06
C ILE A 70 2.31 3.02 41.46
N ILE A 71 3.50 2.50 41.76
CA ILE A 71 3.85 1.91 43.05
C ILE A 71 4.88 2.81 43.74
N GLY A 72 4.51 3.39 44.89
CA GLY A 72 5.33 4.32 45.68
C GLY A 72 4.55 5.57 46.08
N ASN A 73 4.76 6.08 47.29
CA ASN A 73 4.01 7.22 47.84
C ASN A 73 4.51 8.53 47.21
N ASN A 74 3.59 9.41 46.81
CA ASN A 74 3.91 10.69 46.18
C ASN A 74 4.33 11.74 47.21
N THR A 75 5.61 12.14 47.20
CA THR A 75 6.01 13.54 47.46
C THR A 75 7.45 13.72 47.00
N SER A 76 7.65 14.26 45.80
CA SER A 76 8.84 15.04 45.44
C SER A 76 8.60 15.70 44.09
N ASN A 77 8.48 17.02 44.10
CA ASN A 77 8.50 17.87 42.91
C ASN A 77 9.77 17.55 42.11
N VAL A 78 9.60 16.98 40.93
CA VAL A 78 10.72 16.79 40.00
C VAL A 78 10.96 18.13 39.32
N ILE A 79 12.05 18.80 39.69
CA ILE A 79 12.58 19.94 38.94
C ILE A 79 13.10 19.36 37.62
N THR A 80 12.40 19.63 36.53
CA THR A 80 12.90 19.40 35.17
C THR A 80 14.02 20.39 34.92
N LEU A 81 15.28 19.93 34.96
CA LEU A 81 16.40 20.70 34.43
C LEU A 81 16.32 20.63 32.90
N ASN A 82 16.28 21.80 32.25
CA ASN A 82 16.33 21.90 30.80
C ASN A 82 17.64 21.29 30.29
N GLU A 83 17.54 20.34 29.38
CA GLU A 83 18.70 19.80 28.68
C GLU A 83 19.32 20.91 27.83
N VAL A 84 20.59 21.21 28.09
CA VAL A 84 21.39 22.11 27.25
C VAL A 84 21.75 21.34 25.98
N PHE A 85 21.07 21.67 24.88
CA PHE A 85 21.44 21.19 23.55
C PHE A 85 22.78 21.82 23.12
N LEU A 86 23.86 21.04 23.20
CA LEU A 86 25.11 21.40 22.54
C LEU A 86 24.94 21.21 21.02
N ASN A 87 24.64 22.31 20.33
CA ASN A 87 24.64 22.39 18.86
C ASN A 87 26.06 22.20 18.32
N THR A 88 26.50 20.94 18.27
CA THR A 88 27.72 20.57 17.57
C THR A 88 27.34 20.32 16.11
N GLN A 89 27.42 21.35 15.27
CA GLN A 89 27.27 21.20 13.82
C GLN A 89 28.44 20.38 13.27
N LYS A 90 28.32 19.04 13.30
CA LYS A 90 29.05 18.19 12.37
C LYS A 90 28.28 18.23 11.06
N ALA A 91 28.74 19.07 10.13
CA ALA A 91 28.28 19.07 8.74
C ALA A 91 28.73 17.76 8.06
N THR A 92 28.03 16.67 8.33
CA THR A 92 28.03 15.50 7.45
C THR A 92 27.12 15.82 6.28
N LEU A 93 27.72 16.15 5.13
CA LEU A 93 27.03 16.24 3.85
C LEU A 93 26.46 14.86 3.49
N TYR A 94 25.26 14.56 3.98
CA TYR A 94 24.47 13.46 3.46
C TYR A 94 23.96 13.90 2.07
N PHE A 95 24.60 13.40 1.02
CA PHE A 95 24.06 13.49 -0.33
C PHE A 95 22.76 12.69 -0.36
N SER A 96 21.61 13.35 -0.22
CA SER A 96 20.29 12.71 -0.31
C SER A 96 19.98 12.42 -1.78
N PHE A 97 20.64 11.39 -2.32
CA PHE A 97 20.43 10.97 -3.69
C PHE A 97 19.05 10.32 -3.83
N ASN A 98 18.11 11.06 -4.43
CA ASN A 98 16.77 10.56 -4.66
C ASN A 98 16.76 9.62 -5.88
N TRP A 99 16.62 8.32 -5.63
CA TRP A 99 16.58 7.26 -6.64
C TRP A 99 15.52 7.45 -7.74
N SER A 100 14.50 8.28 -7.52
CA SER A 100 13.50 8.61 -8.55
C SER A 100 14.11 9.29 -9.78
N TYR A 101 15.16 10.11 -9.62
CA TYR A 101 15.82 10.77 -10.75
C TYR A 101 16.46 9.78 -11.73
N ILE A 102 17.05 8.69 -11.23
CA ILE A 102 17.59 7.61 -12.09
C ILE A 102 16.47 6.97 -12.91
N LEU A 103 15.31 6.72 -12.28
CA LEU A 103 14.18 6.09 -12.96
C LEU A 103 13.61 6.98 -14.07
N TYR A 104 13.49 8.28 -13.83
CA TYR A 104 13.08 9.25 -14.85
C TYR A 104 14.09 9.36 -15.98
N LEU A 105 15.38 9.45 -15.67
CA LEU A 105 16.45 9.51 -16.67
C LEU A 105 16.42 8.29 -17.59
N GLY A 106 16.32 7.09 -17.02
CA GLY A 106 16.22 5.85 -17.79
C GLY A 106 14.97 5.80 -18.68
N SER A 107 13.83 6.29 -18.18
CA SER A 107 12.58 6.38 -18.96
C SER A 107 12.73 7.35 -20.14
N CYS A 108 13.38 8.52 -19.94
CA CYS A 108 13.65 9.48 -21.01
C CYS A 108 14.52 8.89 -22.12
N ILE A 109 15.59 8.16 -21.76
CA ILE A 109 16.46 7.48 -22.73
C ILE A 109 15.65 6.43 -23.52
N ALA A 110 14.82 5.63 -22.83
CA ALA A 110 13.98 4.63 -23.48
C ALA A 110 12.97 5.24 -24.47
N ILE A 111 12.38 6.40 -24.14
CA ILE A 111 11.50 7.16 -25.04
C ILE A 111 12.25 7.60 -26.30
N ILE A 112 13.44 8.18 -26.13
CA ILE A 112 14.26 8.63 -27.27
C ILE A 112 14.59 7.44 -28.19
N LEU A 113 15.02 6.31 -27.63
CA LEU A 113 15.30 5.09 -28.41
C LEU A 113 14.05 4.56 -29.14
N PHE A 114 12.89 4.61 -28.49
CA PHE A 114 11.61 4.23 -29.09
C PHE A 114 11.24 5.13 -30.28
N LEU A 115 11.36 6.45 -30.13
CA LEU A 115 11.09 7.41 -31.19
C LEU A 115 12.04 7.23 -32.39
N ILE A 116 13.33 6.98 -32.15
CA ILE A 116 14.31 6.68 -33.22
C ILE A 116 13.90 5.44 -34.03
N LYS A 117 13.41 4.37 -33.37
CA LYS A 117 12.94 3.15 -34.06
C LYS A 117 11.73 3.45 -34.94
N LEU A 118 10.73 4.16 -34.42
CA LEU A 118 9.54 4.55 -35.18
C LEU A 118 9.90 5.44 -36.37
N TYR A 119 10.81 6.40 -36.17
CA TYR A 119 11.28 7.29 -37.22
C TYR A 119 11.99 6.52 -38.36
N LYS A 120 12.84 5.54 -38.02
CA LYS A 120 13.49 4.69 -39.03
C LYS A 120 12.47 3.93 -39.89
N ILE A 121 11.44 3.34 -39.28
CA ILE A 121 10.38 2.64 -40.01
C ILE A 121 9.59 3.62 -40.88
N ALA A 122 9.27 4.81 -40.38
CA ALA A 122 8.57 5.85 -41.12
C ALA A 122 9.37 6.34 -42.34
N ILE A 123 10.68 6.55 -42.20
CA ILE A 123 11.56 6.91 -43.32
C ILE A 123 11.52 5.83 -44.41
N ILE A 124 11.68 4.57 -44.02
CA ILE A 124 11.68 3.45 -44.97
C ILE A 124 10.33 3.39 -45.69
N ALA A 125 9.23 3.62 -44.97
CA ALA A 125 7.90 3.65 -45.56
C ALA A 125 7.65 4.84 -46.49
N TYR A 126 8.30 5.99 -46.26
CA TYR A 126 8.17 7.18 -47.09
C TYR A 126 9.03 7.13 -48.36
N LYS A 127 10.26 6.61 -48.27
CA LYS A 127 11.23 6.61 -49.38
C LYS A 127 10.94 5.59 -50.48
N ASN A 128 10.16 4.54 -50.20
CA ASN A 128 9.93 3.44 -51.13
C ASN A 128 8.51 3.52 -51.73
N PRO A 129 8.34 3.04 -52.98
CA PRO A 129 7.04 3.06 -53.65
C PRO A 129 6.03 2.18 -52.92
N LYS A 130 4.77 2.63 -52.87
CA LYS A 130 3.66 1.95 -52.19
C LYS A 130 2.70 1.37 -53.22
N VAL A 131 2.45 0.08 -53.16
CA VAL A 131 1.47 -0.63 -53.99
C VAL A 131 0.39 -1.21 -53.08
N LYS A 132 -0.89 -1.01 -53.41
CA LYS A 132 -1.98 -1.59 -52.62
C LYS A 132 -2.08 -3.09 -52.90
N PHE A 133 -1.99 -3.92 -51.86
CA PHE A 133 -2.11 -5.37 -51.94
C PHE A 133 -3.14 -5.86 -50.91
N GLU A 134 -4.31 -6.29 -51.39
CA GLU A 134 -5.48 -6.62 -50.57
C GLU A 134 -5.83 -5.56 -49.51
N LYS A 135 -5.68 -5.90 -48.21
CA LYS A 135 -5.93 -5.03 -47.05
C LYS A 135 -4.69 -4.27 -46.56
N ALA A 136 -3.54 -4.46 -47.20
CA ALA A 136 -2.26 -3.89 -46.79
C ALA A 136 -1.60 -3.05 -47.90
N LEU A 137 -0.62 -2.23 -47.51
CA LEU A 137 0.24 -1.48 -48.42
C LEU A 137 1.58 -2.20 -48.55
N LEU A 138 1.86 -2.72 -49.74
CA LEU A 138 3.12 -3.37 -50.07
C LEU A 138 4.17 -2.32 -50.41
N ILE A 139 5.32 -2.43 -49.77
CA ILE A 139 6.49 -1.57 -49.96
C ILE A 139 7.65 -2.46 -50.40
N GLU A 140 8.12 -2.26 -51.63
CA GLU A 140 9.27 -2.99 -52.15
C GLU A 140 10.57 -2.29 -51.76
N LEU A 141 11.43 -3.02 -51.05
CA LEU A 141 12.76 -2.59 -50.62
C LEU A 141 13.79 -2.97 -51.69
N SER A 142 14.53 -1.99 -52.18
CA SER A 142 15.67 -2.22 -53.07
C SER A 142 16.83 -2.81 -52.27
N ASN A 143 17.42 -3.92 -52.75
CA ASN A 143 18.64 -4.56 -52.20
C ASN A 143 18.46 -5.13 -50.77
N SER A 144 17.48 -6.02 -50.60
CA SER A 144 17.18 -6.70 -49.34
C SER A 144 16.59 -8.08 -49.62
N LYS A 145 16.94 -9.05 -48.76
CA LYS A 145 16.33 -10.38 -48.70
C LYS A 145 15.28 -10.53 -47.58
N HIS A 146 15.04 -9.48 -46.80
CA HIS A 146 14.16 -9.52 -45.64
C HIS A 146 12.72 -9.13 -46.00
N ALA A 147 11.76 -9.84 -45.42
CA ALA A 147 10.36 -9.47 -45.37
C ALA A 147 9.96 -9.22 -43.92
N PHE A 148 9.17 -8.17 -43.68
CA PHE A 148 8.56 -7.91 -42.38
C PHE A 148 7.32 -7.04 -42.55
N SER A 149 6.42 -7.10 -41.57
CA SER A 149 5.18 -6.33 -41.55
C SER A 149 5.14 -5.39 -40.35
N PHE A 150 4.60 -4.20 -40.57
CA PHE A 150 4.38 -3.21 -39.52
C PHE A 150 3.09 -2.44 -39.75
N PHE A 151 2.15 -2.56 -38.81
CA PHE A 151 0.82 -1.97 -38.88
C PHE A 151 0.08 -2.42 -40.16
N ASN A 152 -0.23 -1.49 -41.07
CA ASN A 152 -0.87 -1.80 -42.35
C ASN A 152 0.12 -1.94 -43.52
N TYR A 153 1.43 -1.96 -43.23
CA TYR A 153 2.50 -2.00 -44.23
C TYR A 153 3.17 -3.38 -44.27
N ILE A 154 3.42 -3.89 -45.47
CA ILE A 154 4.22 -5.09 -45.71
C ILE A 154 5.47 -4.65 -46.46
N PHE A 155 6.64 -4.88 -45.88
CA PHE A 155 7.93 -4.58 -46.49
C PHE A 155 8.51 -5.86 -47.07
N ILE A 156 8.82 -5.86 -48.36
CA ILE A 156 9.40 -7.03 -49.03
C ILE A 156 10.66 -6.67 -49.81
N GLY A 157 11.70 -7.47 -49.62
CA GLY A 157 12.92 -7.39 -50.40
C GLY A 157 12.76 -7.85 -51.85
N LYS A 158 13.40 -7.16 -52.79
CA LYS A 158 13.41 -7.55 -54.22
C LYS A 158 14.21 -8.83 -54.51
N ASP A 159 15.12 -9.24 -53.62
CA ASP A 159 16.04 -10.36 -53.83
C ASP A 159 15.47 -11.72 -53.38
N ILE A 160 14.16 -11.82 -53.17
CA ILE A 160 13.45 -13.05 -52.75
C ILE A 160 12.99 -13.81 -54.00
N ASN A 161 13.21 -15.13 -54.02
CA ASN A 161 12.79 -16.01 -55.11
C ASN A 161 11.28 -15.90 -55.36
N THR A 162 10.85 -15.88 -56.63
CA THR A 162 9.47 -15.60 -57.04
C THR A 162 8.47 -16.64 -56.55
N GLU A 163 8.88 -17.91 -56.44
CA GLU A 163 8.05 -19.01 -55.91
C GLU A 163 7.83 -18.89 -54.39
N ASP A 164 8.85 -18.47 -53.64
CA ASP A 164 8.77 -18.28 -52.19
C ASP A 164 8.04 -16.99 -51.81
N LYS A 165 8.07 -15.98 -52.71
CA LYS A 165 7.48 -14.65 -52.51
C LYS A 165 6.00 -14.72 -52.13
N GLN A 166 5.22 -15.59 -52.78
CA GLN A 166 3.78 -15.72 -52.49
C GLN A 166 3.50 -16.29 -51.09
N THR A 167 4.29 -17.29 -50.67
CA THR A 167 4.15 -17.90 -49.34
C THR A 167 4.54 -16.92 -48.24
N ILE A 168 5.64 -16.19 -48.45
CA ILE A 168 6.11 -15.14 -47.52
C ILE A 168 5.09 -14.00 -47.43
N LEU A 169 4.53 -13.55 -48.56
CA LEU A 169 3.49 -12.52 -48.57
C LEU A 169 2.23 -12.95 -47.82
N ALA A 170 1.79 -14.20 -48.00
CA ALA A 170 0.65 -14.74 -47.27
C ALA A 170 0.90 -14.75 -45.75
N HIS A 171 2.12 -15.11 -45.32
CA HIS A 171 2.53 -15.06 -43.91
C HIS A 171 2.52 -13.63 -43.35
N GLU A 172 3.21 -12.69 -44.01
CA GLU A 172 3.29 -11.29 -43.58
C GLU A 172 1.91 -10.59 -43.57
N LEU A 173 1.03 -10.99 -44.48
CA LEU A 173 -0.34 -10.49 -44.51
C LEU A 173 -1.14 -10.90 -43.26
N GLU A 174 -0.92 -12.10 -42.71
CA GLU A 174 -1.58 -12.53 -41.49
C GLU A 174 -1.15 -11.69 -40.27
N HIS A 175 0.10 -11.22 -40.21
CA HIS A 175 0.55 -10.28 -39.17
C HIS A 175 -0.19 -8.94 -39.24
N VAL A 176 -0.46 -8.44 -40.45
CA VAL A 176 -1.26 -7.22 -40.66
C VAL A 176 -2.72 -7.44 -40.27
N LYS A 177 -3.34 -8.54 -40.72
CA LYS A 177 -4.74 -8.87 -40.41
C LYS A 177 -4.99 -9.00 -38.91
N GLU A 178 -4.07 -9.64 -38.19
CA GLU A 178 -4.17 -9.85 -36.74
C GLU A 178 -3.66 -8.66 -35.91
N ARG A 179 -3.14 -7.62 -36.56
CA ARG A 179 -2.59 -6.40 -35.93
C ARG A 179 -1.51 -6.69 -34.89
N HIS A 180 -0.62 -7.65 -35.18
CA HIS A 180 0.47 -8.05 -34.27
C HIS A 180 1.39 -6.88 -33.87
N SER A 181 1.52 -5.86 -34.72
CA SER A 181 2.30 -4.66 -34.40
C SER A 181 1.75 -3.87 -33.21
N ILE A 182 0.42 -3.87 -32.98
CA ILE A 182 -0.17 -3.16 -31.83
C ILE A 182 0.26 -3.82 -30.51
N ASP A 183 0.26 -5.15 -30.46
CA ASP A 183 0.70 -5.90 -29.29
C ASP A 183 2.19 -5.63 -28.98
N LEU A 184 3.04 -5.58 -30.01
CA LEU A 184 4.46 -5.26 -29.83
C LEU A 184 4.66 -3.82 -29.35
N LEU A 185 3.86 -2.87 -29.85
CA LEU A 185 3.88 -1.48 -29.38
C LEU A 185 3.44 -1.36 -27.91
N PHE A 186 2.42 -2.12 -27.49
CA PHE A 186 2.01 -2.19 -26.09
C PHE A 186 3.17 -2.60 -25.18
N PHE A 187 3.95 -3.61 -25.56
CA PHE A 187 5.13 -4.00 -24.78
C PHE A 187 6.30 -3.01 -24.89
N GLU A 188 6.49 -2.30 -26.01
CA GLU A 188 7.47 -1.19 -26.06
C GLU A 188 7.11 -0.07 -25.07
N ILE A 189 5.83 0.27 -24.92
CA ILE A 189 5.36 1.24 -23.92
C ILE A 189 5.65 0.73 -22.51
N LEU A 190 5.35 -0.54 -22.22
CA LEU A 190 5.69 -1.13 -20.92
C LEU A 190 7.20 -1.14 -20.66
N LYS A 191 8.05 -1.36 -21.67
CA LYS A 191 9.52 -1.26 -21.54
C LYS A 191 10.01 0.16 -21.29
N ILE A 192 9.27 1.18 -21.70
CA ILE A 192 9.63 2.57 -21.35
C ILE A 192 9.44 2.77 -19.84
N VAL A 193 8.27 2.38 -19.32
CA VAL A 193 7.93 2.54 -17.90
C VAL A 193 8.78 1.64 -17.01
N PHE A 194 9.02 0.40 -17.45
CA PHE A 194 9.74 -0.63 -16.71
C PHE A 194 11.05 -1.02 -17.42
N TRP A 195 11.84 -0.01 -17.84
CA TRP A 195 13.06 -0.23 -18.63
C TRP A 195 14.09 -1.14 -17.96
N PHE A 196 14.14 -1.12 -16.63
CA PHE A 196 15.04 -1.93 -15.80
C PHE A 196 14.53 -3.36 -15.56
N ASN A 197 13.28 -3.66 -15.90
CA ASN A 197 12.65 -4.94 -15.57
C ASN A 197 12.78 -5.95 -16.72
N PRO A 198 13.60 -7.01 -16.57
CA PRO A 198 13.82 -8.00 -17.63
C PRO A 198 12.59 -8.83 -17.98
N LEU A 199 11.59 -8.93 -17.10
CA LEU A 199 10.39 -9.75 -17.32
C LEU A 199 9.51 -9.20 -18.44
N ILE A 200 9.47 -7.88 -18.63
CA ILE A 200 8.72 -7.27 -19.73
C ILE A 200 9.33 -7.66 -21.09
N TYR A 201 10.67 -7.71 -21.18
CA TYR A 201 11.35 -8.19 -22.39
C TYR A 201 11.04 -9.67 -22.64
N LEU A 202 10.91 -10.47 -21.57
CA LEU A 202 10.51 -11.87 -21.70
C LEU A 202 9.07 -12.01 -22.22
N TYR A 203 8.13 -11.22 -21.70
CA TYR A 203 6.75 -11.15 -22.23
C TYR A 203 6.73 -10.81 -23.72
N GLN A 204 7.48 -9.79 -24.14
CA GLN A 204 7.56 -9.40 -25.55
C GLN A 204 8.12 -10.54 -26.43
N ASN A 205 9.13 -11.26 -25.94
CA ASN A 205 9.65 -12.43 -26.68
C ASN A 205 8.61 -13.55 -26.77
N ARG A 206 7.79 -13.77 -25.72
CA ARG A 206 6.73 -14.81 -25.74
C ARG A 206 5.57 -14.45 -26.66
N ILE A 207 5.15 -13.18 -26.70
CA ILE A 207 4.10 -12.74 -27.63
C ILE A 207 4.60 -12.79 -29.08
N ALA A 208 5.88 -12.47 -29.33
CA ALA A 208 6.48 -12.58 -30.66
C ALA A 208 6.53 -14.04 -31.13
N ASP A 209 7.00 -14.99 -30.30
CA ASP A 209 6.96 -16.44 -30.60
C ASP A 209 5.51 -16.87 -30.96
N LEU A 210 4.53 -16.37 -30.21
CA LEU A 210 3.12 -16.68 -30.43
C LEU A 210 2.58 -16.10 -31.76
N HIS A 211 2.96 -14.87 -32.12
CA HIS A 211 2.58 -14.24 -33.38
C HIS A 211 3.06 -15.06 -34.58
N GLU A 212 4.30 -15.55 -34.53
CA GLU A 212 4.83 -16.45 -35.56
C GLU A 212 3.98 -17.73 -35.66
N PHE A 213 3.59 -18.34 -34.54
CA PHE A 213 2.73 -19.53 -34.55
C PHE A 213 1.33 -19.25 -35.12
N VAL A 214 0.75 -18.08 -34.83
CA VAL A 214 -0.56 -17.66 -35.38
C VAL A 214 -0.46 -17.48 -36.89
N ALA A 215 0.55 -16.74 -37.34
CA ALA A 215 0.77 -16.46 -38.75
C ALA A 215 1.03 -17.76 -39.53
N ASP A 216 1.91 -18.61 -39.01
CA ASP A 216 2.20 -19.94 -39.54
C ASP A 216 0.94 -20.82 -39.65
N ALA A 217 0.14 -20.92 -38.58
CA ALA A 217 -1.06 -21.76 -38.56
C ALA A 217 -2.15 -21.29 -39.53
N LYS A 218 -2.19 -19.99 -39.87
CA LYS A 218 -3.14 -19.41 -40.84
C LYS A 218 -2.60 -19.47 -42.27
N ALA A 219 -1.32 -19.18 -42.49
CA ALA A 219 -0.67 -19.21 -43.80
C ALA A 219 -0.58 -20.63 -44.38
N VAL A 220 -0.43 -21.67 -43.54
CA VAL A 220 -0.46 -23.08 -43.96
C VAL A 220 -1.82 -23.50 -44.55
N LYS A 221 -2.91 -22.73 -44.38
CA LYS A 221 -4.18 -23.03 -45.05
C LYS A 221 -4.17 -22.70 -46.54
N SER A 222 -3.29 -21.79 -46.98
CA SER A 222 -3.19 -21.35 -48.37
C SER A 222 -2.13 -22.09 -49.19
N SER A 223 -1.27 -22.91 -48.57
CA SER A 223 -0.22 -23.70 -49.24
C SER A 223 -0.10 -25.11 -48.64
N SER A 224 0.57 -26.04 -49.34
CA SER A 224 0.77 -27.39 -48.81
C SER A 224 1.75 -27.34 -47.63
N LYS A 225 1.46 -28.09 -46.55
CA LYS A 225 2.28 -28.14 -45.32
C LYS A 225 3.76 -28.41 -45.61
N THR A 226 4.02 -29.37 -46.50
CA THR A 226 5.38 -29.79 -46.87
C THR A 226 6.17 -28.67 -47.55
N ASN A 227 5.56 -27.98 -48.52
CA ASN A 227 6.22 -26.87 -49.21
C ASN A 227 6.45 -25.70 -48.23
N TYR A 228 5.50 -25.44 -47.34
CA TYR A 228 5.67 -24.41 -46.30
C TYR A 228 6.86 -24.71 -45.38
N TYR A 229 7.04 -25.96 -44.94
CA TYR A 229 8.21 -26.35 -44.14
C TYR A 229 9.51 -26.20 -44.90
N GLN A 230 9.55 -26.60 -46.18
CA GLN A 230 10.73 -26.47 -47.03
C GLN A 230 11.12 -25.00 -47.22
N ASN A 231 10.15 -24.12 -47.44
CA ASN A 231 10.37 -22.68 -47.61
C ASN A 231 10.83 -22.01 -46.30
N LEU A 232 10.25 -22.40 -45.16
CA LEU A 232 10.69 -21.90 -43.86
C LEU A 232 12.15 -22.34 -43.55
N LEU A 233 12.51 -23.56 -43.90
CA LEU A 233 13.87 -24.07 -43.75
C LEU A 233 14.84 -23.38 -44.72
N SER A 234 14.48 -23.22 -46.00
CA SER A 234 15.34 -22.58 -46.99
C SER A 234 15.64 -21.12 -46.65
N GLN A 235 14.64 -20.38 -46.17
CA GLN A 235 14.79 -18.97 -45.76
C GLN A 235 15.78 -18.77 -44.60
N VAL A 236 15.87 -19.72 -43.67
CA VAL A 236 16.77 -19.58 -42.51
C VAL A 236 18.15 -20.13 -42.80
N PHE A 237 18.22 -21.33 -43.40
CA PHE A 237 19.49 -22.01 -43.57
C PHE A 237 20.33 -21.43 -44.70
N ASP A 238 19.78 -20.48 -45.49
CA ASP A 238 20.40 -19.76 -46.63
C ASP A 238 21.53 -20.61 -47.19
N THR A 239 21.15 -21.78 -47.76
CA THR A 239 22.07 -22.91 -47.99
C THR A 239 23.07 -22.55 -49.09
N GLN A 240 24.04 -21.72 -48.73
CA GLN A 240 25.33 -21.50 -49.33
C GLN A 240 26.16 -20.54 -48.45
N LYS A 241 27.29 -21.09 -47.99
CA LYS A 241 28.52 -20.46 -47.44
C LYS A 241 28.67 -20.45 -45.91
N VAL A 242 29.54 -21.36 -45.51
CA VAL A 242 30.13 -21.71 -44.21
C VAL A 242 30.55 -20.48 -43.37
N SER A 243 30.34 -20.55 -42.05
CA SER A 243 31.12 -19.79 -41.06
C SER A 243 31.06 -20.47 -39.69
N PHE A 244 32.20 -20.53 -39.00
CA PHE A 244 32.41 -21.06 -37.64
C PHE A 244 31.70 -20.23 -36.55
N ILE A 245 30.40 -20.01 -36.70
CA ILE A 245 29.58 -19.28 -35.73
C ILE A 245 28.36 -20.13 -35.48
N ASN A 246 28.17 -20.50 -34.23
CA ASN A 246 27.08 -21.37 -33.83
C ASN A 246 25.75 -20.62 -33.94
N PRO A 247 24.84 -20.93 -34.89
CA PRO A 247 23.57 -20.23 -35.04
C PRO A 247 22.55 -20.72 -33.98
N PHE A 248 23.01 -21.05 -32.78
CA PHE A 248 22.24 -21.68 -31.70
C PHE A 248 21.00 -20.87 -31.29
N PHE A 249 21.04 -19.54 -31.43
CA PHE A 249 19.90 -18.68 -31.13
C PHE A 249 18.75 -18.81 -32.14
N LYS A 250 19.04 -19.02 -33.44
CA LYS A 250 17.99 -19.15 -34.47
C LYS A 250 17.39 -20.56 -34.54
N GLN A 251 18.17 -21.59 -34.26
CA GLN A 251 17.70 -22.99 -34.28
C GLN A 251 16.53 -23.23 -33.31
N SER A 252 16.55 -22.57 -32.15
CA SER A 252 15.51 -22.77 -31.13
C SER A 252 14.11 -22.29 -31.56
N LEU A 253 14.02 -21.18 -32.30
CA LEU A 253 12.75 -20.59 -32.73
C LEU A 253 12.12 -21.40 -33.87
N ILE A 254 12.91 -21.81 -34.85
CA ILE A 254 12.42 -22.56 -36.00
C ILE A 254 11.98 -23.96 -35.58
N LYS A 255 12.77 -24.60 -34.70
CA LYS A 255 12.37 -25.85 -34.07
C LYS A 255 11.02 -25.71 -33.39
N LYS A 256 10.78 -24.65 -32.61
CA LYS A 256 9.47 -24.40 -31.96
C LYS A 256 8.35 -24.19 -32.99
N ARG A 257 8.56 -23.37 -34.03
CA ARG A 257 7.58 -23.12 -35.11
C ARG A 257 7.16 -24.42 -35.79
N ILE A 258 8.13 -25.24 -36.19
CA ILE A 258 7.88 -26.53 -36.83
C ILE A 258 7.14 -27.49 -35.89
N ILE A 259 7.57 -27.60 -34.63
CA ILE A 259 6.91 -28.45 -33.62
C ILE A 259 5.46 -27.99 -33.37
N MET A 260 5.20 -26.69 -33.29
CA MET A 260 3.85 -26.17 -33.06
C MET A 260 2.95 -26.34 -34.29
N LEU A 261 3.49 -26.18 -35.50
CA LEU A 261 2.79 -26.43 -36.76
C LEU A 261 2.44 -27.91 -36.98
N SER A 262 3.31 -28.83 -36.52
CA SER A 262 3.11 -30.27 -36.67
C SER A 262 2.23 -30.89 -35.57
N LYS A 263 1.93 -30.13 -34.52
CA LYS A 263 1.10 -30.58 -33.40
C LYS A 263 -0.38 -30.69 -33.79
N SER A 264 -1.06 -31.71 -33.28
CA SER A 264 -2.51 -31.81 -33.38
C SER A 264 -3.19 -30.73 -32.53
N LYS A 265 -4.42 -30.35 -32.91
CA LYS A 265 -5.20 -29.37 -32.15
C LYS A 265 -5.41 -29.88 -30.72
N SER A 266 -5.17 -29.00 -29.76
CA SER A 266 -5.39 -29.31 -28.34
C SER A 266 -6.86 -29.59 -28.04
N LYS A 267 -7.12 -30.47 -27.07
CA LYS A 267 -8.47 -30.85 -26.63
C LYS A 267 -9.14 -29.65 -25.94
N GLN A 268 -10.43 -29.45 -26.17
CA GLN A 268 -11.18 -28.33 -25.54
C GLN A 268 -11.12 -28.33 -24.01
N ILE A 269 -10.96 -29.50 -23.36
CA ILE A 269 -10.78 -29.62 -21.90
C ILE A 269 -9.55 -28.84 -21.38
N ASN A 270 -8.52 -28.66 -22.20
CA ASN A 270 -7.34 -27.89 -21.81
C ASN A 270 -7.62 -26.39 -21.68
N LEU A 271 -8.78 -25.91 -22.16
CA LEU A 271 -9.24 -24.54 -21.93
C LEU A 271 -9.52 -24.27 -20.44
N VAL A 272 -9.83 -25.29 -19.64
CA VAL A 272 -9.99 -25.16 -18.18
C VAL A 272 -8.69 -24.69 -17.52
N LYS A 273 -7.51 -24.92 -18.12
CA LYS A 273 -6.23 -24.44 -17.57
C LYS A 273 -6.16 -22.92 -17.46
N TYR A 274 -6.87 -22.17 -18.31
CA TYR A 274 -6.93 -20.70 -18.22
C TYR A 274 -7.73 -20.23 -17.00
N LEU A 275 -8.60 -21.08 -16.44
CA LEU A 275 -9.33 -20.80 -15.19
C LEU A 275 -8.36 -20.63 -14.00
N LEU A 276 -7.14 -21.16 -14.09
CA LEU A 276 -6.10 -21.02 -13.07
C LEU A 276 -5.71 -19.56 -12.79
N LEU A 277 -6.00 -18.64 -13.73
CA LEU A 277 -5.79 -17.21 -13.52
C LEU A 277 -6.70 -16.64 -12.43
N ILE A 278 -7.94 -17.13 -12.28
CA ILE A 278 -8.91 -16.59 -11.31
C ILE A 278 -8.45 -16.76 -9.84
N PRO A 279 -8.16 -17.98 -9.34
CA PRO A 279 -7.72 -18.17 -7.95
C PRO A 279 -6.39 -17.47 -7.69
N MET A 280 -5.53 -17.37 -8.70
CA MET A 280 -4.26 -16.66 -8.60
C MET A 280 -4.48 -15.14 -8.41
N VAL A 281 -5.36 -14.53 -9.20
CA VAL A 281 -5.70 -13.11 -9.05
C VAL A 281 -6.38 -12.84 -7.71
N ILE A 282 -7.28 -13.73 -7.26
CA ILE A 282 -7.89 -13.63 -5.93
C ILE A 282 -6.83 -13.69 -4.83
N GLY A 283 -5.89 -14.64 -4.91
CA GLY A 283 -4.78 -14.74 -3.96
C GLY A 283 -3.88 -13.49 -3.94
N MET A 284 -3.62 -12.90 -5.11
CA MET A 284 -2.88 -11.64 -5.21
C MET A 284 -3.65 -10.48 -4.59
N LEU A 285 -4.95 -10.36 -4.87
CA LEU A 285 -5.82 -9.32 -4.28
C LEU A 285 -5.94 -9.46 -2.77
N PHE A 286 -5.99 -10.69 -2.26
CA PHE A 286 -5.93 -10.96 -0.82
C PHE A 286 -4.61 -10.47 -0.23
N TYR A 287 -3.48 -10.81 -0.86
CA TYR A 287 -2.17 -10.34 -0.43
C TYR A 287 -2.04 -8.81 -0.44
N THR A 288 -2.45 -8.13 -1.52
CA THR A 288 -2.35 -6.65 -1.61
C THR A 288 -3.28 -5.94 -0.62
N SER A 289 -4.42 -6.53 -0.31
CA SER A 289 -5.40 -5.96 0.62
C SER A 289 -4.98 -6.18 2.08
N CYS A 290 -4.39 -7.34 2.41
CA CYS A 290 -3.92 -7.67 3.76
C CYS A 290 -2.53 -7.10 4.09
N SER A 291 -1.66 -6.82 3.11
CA SER A 291 -0.29 -6.33 3.36
C SER A 291 -0.22 -4.87 3.84
N ASN A 292 -1.36 -4.19 3.99
CA ASN A 292 -1.42 -2.82 4.51
C ASN A 292 -1.57 -2.73 6.03
N GLU A 293 -1.52 -3.84 6.77
CA GLU A 293 -1.12 -3.81 8.18
C GLU A 293 0.40 -3.62 8.30
N LYS A 294 0.90 -2.51 7.74
CA LYS A 294 2.03 -1.87 8.37
C LYS A 294 1.46 -1.11 9.55
N GLN A 295 1.97 -1.44 10.74
CA GLN A 295 1.89 -0.58 11.90
C GLN A 295 1.94 0.87 11.44
N THR A 296 0.87 1.61 11.67
CA THR A 296 0.93 3.06 11.65
C THR A 296 1.59 3.48 12.97
N ASP A 297 2.81 3.01 13.19
CA ASP A 297 3.72 3.49 14.22
C ASP A 297 4.84 4.18 13.45
N THR A 298 4.76 5.50 13.46
CA THR A 298 5.91 6.39 13.59
C THR A 298 7.02 6.20 12.56
N GLN A 299 6.88 6.84 11.39
CA GLN A 299 8.04 7.47 10.74
C GLN A 299 7.63 8.42 9.60
N ASN A 300 8.20 9.62 9.66
CA ASN A 300 8.20 10.71 8.67
C ASN A 300 6.95 11.60 8.62
N VAL A 301 6.67 12.27 9.74
CA VAL A 301 6.32 13.70 9.65
C VAL A 301 7.57 14.41 10.12
N GLU A 302 8.28 15.03 9.17
CA GLU A 302 9.31 16.00 9.51
C GLU A 302 8.75 16.97 10.55
N GLU A 303 9.59 17.26 11.51
CA GLU A 303 9.43 18.12 12.67
C GLU A 303 9.02 19.54 12.23
N LEU A 304 7.76 19.71 11.79
CA LEU A 304 7.10 21.00 11.89
C LEU A 304 6.95 21.24 13.40
N ASP A 305 7.61 22.27 13.90
CA ASP A 305 7.49 22.68 15.30
C ASP A 305 6.09 23.28 15.50
N LEU A 306 5.08 22.39 15.62
CA LEU A 306 3.66 22.75 15.79
C LEU A 306 3.42 23.64 17.02
N LYS A 307 4.41 23.75 17.91
CA LYS A 307 4.40 24.68 19.04
C LYS A 307 4.42 26.15 18.61
N GLU A 308 5.00 26.48 17.45
CA GLU A 308 5.04 27.87 16.95
C GLU A 308 3.64 28.44 16.69
N TYR A 309 2.68 27.57 16.37
CA TYR A 309 1.30 27.95 16.10
C TYR A 309 0.38 27.86 17.34
N SER A 310 0.91 27.45 18.50
CA SER A 310 0.12 27.37 19.73
C SER A 310 0.19 28.67 20.54
N TYR A 311 -0.94 29.16 21.03
CA TYR A 311 -0.99 30.38 21.84
C TYR A 311 -2.09 30.31 22.91
N THR A 312 -2.01 31.20 23.91
CA THR A 312 -2.99 31.29 25.00
C THR A 312 -3.65 32.65 25.08
N LEU A 313 -4.94 32.66 25.41
CA LEU A 313 -5.75 33.87 25.55
C LEU A 313 -6.42 33.89 26.94
N GLY A 314 -6.16 34.95 27.72
CA GLY A 314 -6.82 35.17 29.00
C GLY A 314 -8.26 35.66 28.85
N LYS A 315 -9.13 35.25 29.78
CA LYS A 315 -10.58 35.52 29.75
C LYS A 315 -10.98 37.01 29.69
N THR A 316 -10.14 37.90 30.21
CA THR A 316 -10.37 39.36 30.27
C THR A 316 -9.30 40.17 29.52
N GLU A 317 -8.41 39.50 28.79
CA GLU A 317 -7.42 40.21 27.96
C GLU A 317 -8.07 40.63 26.65
N GLU A 318 -8.11 41.94 26.39
CA GLU A 318 -8.34 42.43 25.03
C GLU A 318 -7.24 41.90 24.10
N MET A 319 -7.64 41.50 22.90
CA MET A 319 -6.73 40.90 21.94
C MET A 319 -5.72 41.95 21.48
N SER A 320 -4.49 41.89 22.01
CA SER A 320 -3.39 42.76 21.58
C SER A 320 -3.08 42.52 20.10
N GLU A 321 -2.56 43.55 19.40
CA GLU A 321 -2.22 43.45 17.97
C GLU A 321 -1.27 42.26 17.67
N GLU A 322 -0.37 41.95 18.60
CA GLU A 322 0.54 40.79 18.51
C GLU A 322 -0.20 39.45 18.56
N LYS A 323 -1.20 39.29 19.45
CA LYS A 323 -2.02 38.07 19.54
C LYS A 323 -2.94 37.90 18.33
N LYS A 324 -3.40 39.00 17.72
CA LYS A 324 -4.16 38.98 16.45
C LYS A 324 -3.33 38.42 15.30
N GLU A 325 -2.05 38.81 15.22
CA GLU A 325 -1.15 38.32 14.17
C GLU A 325 -0.87 36.82 14.31
N ILE A 326 -0.64 36.34 15.55
CA ILE A 326 -0.43 34.91 15.83
C ILE A 326 -1.69 34.10 15.52
N HIS A 327 -2.88 34.59 15.89
CA HIS A 327 -4.15 33.93 15.57
C HIS A 327 -4.40 33.87 14.05
N ASN A 328 -4.07 34.92 13.30
CA ASN A 328 -4.20 34.90 11.84
C ASN A 328 -3.26 33.87 11.18
N LYS A 329 -2.02 33.73 11.68
CA LYS A 329 -1.09 32.68 11.23
C LYS A 329 -1.63 31.27 11.54
N TYR A 330 -2.20 31.09 12.73
CA TYR A 330 -2.85 29.85 13.14
C TYR A 330 -4.01 29.44 12.23
N VAL A 331 -4.94 30.38 11.96
CA VAL A 331 -6.10 30.12 11.10
C VAL A 331 -5.68 29.85 9.66
N ASN A 332 -4.73 30.61 9.11
CA ASN A 332 -4.24 30.39 7.75
C ASN A 332 -3.58 29.02 7.58
N PHE A 333 -2.80 28.56 8.57
CA PHE A 333 -2.21 27.23 8.56
C PHE A 333 -3.28 26.13 8.49
N LEU A 334 -4.33 26.24 9.29
CA LEU A 334 -5.43 25.25 9.33
C LEU A 334 -6.25 25.24 8.03
N LYS A 335 -6.45 26.42 7.40
CA LYS A 335 -7.10 26.52 6.09
C LYS A 335 -6.30 25.85 4.97
N GLU A 336 -4.98 26.03 4.96
CA GLU A 336 -4.10 25.46 3.94
C GLU A 336 -3.86 23.95 4.13
N ASN A 337 -3.91 23.46 5.38
CA ASN A 337 -3.51 22.10 5.72
C ASN A 337 -4.66 21.28 6.34
N LYS A 338 -5.51 20.71 5.48
CA LYS A 338 -6.69 19.88 5.87
C LYS A 338 -6.37 18.61 6.69
N ASN A 339 -5.11 18.23 6.80
CA ASN A 339 -4.68 17.08 7.62
C ASN A 339 -4.51 17.44 9.10
N PHE A 340 -4.71 18.71 9.47
CA PHE A 340 -4.59 19.20 10.82
C PHE A 340 -5.92 19.77 11.32
N VAL A 341 -6.11 19.68 12.63
CA VAL A 341 -7.28 20.13 13.35
C VAL A 341 -6.86 21.03 14.51
N SER A 342 -7.74 21.95 14.87
CA SER A 342 -7.57 22.81 16.03
C SER A 342 -8.03 22.06 17.29
N TRP A 343 -7.26 22.12 18.38
CA TRP A 343 -7.75 21.78 19.72
C TRP A 343 -7.78 23.05 20.58
N GLU A 344 -8.91 23.26 21.24
CA GLU A 344 -9.15 24.41 22.11
C GLU A 344 -9.45 23.92 23.53
N ILE A 345 -8.49 24.14 24.43
CA ILE A 345 -8.50 23.63 25.79
C ILE A 345 -8.65 24.78 26.77
N TYR A 346 -9.64 24.70 27.65
CA TYR A 346 -9.75 25.62 28.77
C TYR A 346 -8.95 25.10 29.96
N ASP A 347 -7.91 25.85 30.37
CA ASP A 347 -7.15 25.58 31.59
C ASP A 347 -7.85 26.25 32.79
N GLU A 348 -8.59 25.47 33.57
CA GLU A 348 -9.33 25.95 34.76
C GLU A 348 -8.41 26.53 35.84
N GLN A 349 -7.15 26.10 35.92
CA GLN A 349 -6.21 26.58 36.96
C GLN A 349 -5.66 27.96 36.63
N LYS A 350 -5.54 28.27 35.33
CA LYS A 350 -4.95 29.52 34.84
C LYS A 350 -5.97 30.50 34.26
N ASP A 351 -7.24 30.08 34.11
CA ASP A 351 -8.33 30.84 33.48
C ASP A 351 -7.99 31.35 32.06
N VAL A 352 -7.30 30.50 31.29
CA VAL A 352 -6.88 30.78 29.89
C VAL A 352 -7.41 29.74 28.92
N MET A 353 -7.69 30.16 27.69
CA MET A 353 -7.92 29.27 26.55
C MET A 353 -6.59 28.98 25.85
N VAL A 354 -6.29 27.71 25.63
CA VAL A 354 -5.10 27.23 24.92
C VAL A 354 -5.51 26.72 23.55
N TYR A 355 -4.94 27.30 22.50
CA TYR A 355 -5.15 26.89 21.11
C TYR A 355 -3.93 26.10 20.65
N SER A 356 -4.13 24.88 20.15
CA SER A 356 -3.08 24.03 19.60
C SER A 356 -3.50 23.40 18.28
N ILE A 357 -2.50 22.95 17.50
CA ILE A 357 -2.70 22.27 16.22
C ILE A 357 -2.33 20.80 16.39
N HIS A 358 -3.24 19.93 15.98
CA HIS A 358 -3.10 18.48 16.07
C HIS A 358 -3.34 17.85 14.71
N LYS A 359 -2.86 16.61 14.51
CA LYS A 359 -3.15 15.88 13.28
C LYS A 359 -4.58 15.33 13.34
N LEU A 360 -5.26 15.27 12.20
CA LEU A 360 -6.63 14.77 12.08
C LEU A 360 -6.80 13.32 12.58
N ASN A 361 -5.73 12.52 12.58
CA ASN A 361 -5.73 11.14 13.06
C ASN A 361 -5.44 11.00 14.56
N GLU A 362 -5.09 12.09 15.27
CA GLU A 362 -4.97 12.09 16.72
C GLU A 362 -6.38 12.12 17.32
N THR A 363 -6.70 11.14 18.17
CA THR A 363 -7.99 11.12 18.85
C THR A 363 -8.05 12.27 19.86
N PRO A 364 -9.01 13.20 19.75
CA PRO A 364 -9.13 14.29 20.70
C PRO A 364 -9.38 13.75 22.12
N PRO A 365 -8.96 14.47 23.17
CA PRO A 365 -9.21 14.06 24.55
C PRO A 365 -10.71 13.96 24.82
N LYS A 366 -11.10 13.18 25.84
CA LYS A 366 -12.52 13.04 26.22
C LYS A 366 -13.13 14.41 26.56
N LYS A 367 -14.38 14.66 26.12
CA LYS A 367 -15.21 15.88 26.35
C LYS A 367 -15.00 17.04 25.36
N PHE A 368 -14.35 16.80 24.22
CA PHE A 368 -14.25 17.79 23.16
C PHE A 368 -15.45 17.66 22.22
N ARG A 369 -15.96 18.79 21.74
CA ARG A 369 -17.00 18.84 20.69
C ARG A 369 -16.37 19.31 19.39
N GLU A 370 -16.70 18.63 18.31
CA GLU A 370 -16.30 19.02 16.95
C GLU A 370 -17.15 20.20 16.48
N ILE A 371 -16.49 21.21 15.94
CA ILE A 371 -17.07 22.42 15.37
C ILE A 371 -16.35 22.67 14.04
N GLU A 372 -17.12 22.82 12.97
CA GLU A 372 -16.58 23.29 11.69
C GLU A 372 -16.74 24.81 11.60
N PHE A 373 -15.63 25.50 11.32
CA PHE A 373 -15.62 26.94 11.11
C PHE A 373 -15.58 27.26 9.62
N GLU A 374 -16.65 27.85 9.09
CA GLU A 374 -16.71 28.33 7.71
C GLU A 374 -16.48 29.84 7.60
N PHE A 375 -15.67 30.25 6.62
CA PHE A 375 -15.31 31.65 6.37
C PHE A 375 -15.96 32.17 5.08
N ASN A 376 -16.09 33.51 4.99
CA ASN A 376 -16.68 34.21 3.84
C ASN A 376 -16.01 33.88 2.48
N ASP A 377 -14.78 33.39 2.50
CA ASP A 377 -13.97 33.01 1.34
C ASP A 377 -14.24 31.56 0.84
N GLY A 378 -15.14 30.83 1.50
CA GLY A 378 -15.48 29.44 1.19
C GLY A 378 -14.50 28.40 1.76
N THR A 379 -13.53 28.81 2.59
CA THR A 379 -12.65 27.90 3.31
C THR A 379 -13.23 27.48 4.65
N SER A 380 -12.93 26.26 5.09
CA SER A 380 -13.30 25.75 6.41
C SER A 380 -12.15 25.02 7.09
N TYR A 381 -12.19 24.95 8.42
CA TYR A 381 -11.36 24.04 9.21
C TYR A 381 -12.14 23.46 10.39
N THR A 382 -11.73 22.28 10.84
CA THR A 382 -12.33 21.57 11.98
C THR A 382 -11.60 21.92 13.28
N SER A 383 -12.36 22.30 14.29
CA SER A 383 -11.90 22.53 15.66
C SER A 383 -12.58 21.60 16.65
N PHE A 384 -11.80 21.11 17.62
CA PHE A 384 -12.27 20.36 18.76
C PHE A 384 -12.18 21.26 19.99
N MET A 385 -13.32 21.61 20.58
CA MET A 385 -13.38 22.52 21.72
C MET A 385 -13.86 21.82 23.00
N GLN A 386 -13.12 22.00 24.09
CA GLN A 386 -13.54 21.55 25.42
C GLN A 386 -14.44 22.60 26.09
N TYR A 387 -15.74 22.30 26.21
CA TYR A 387 -16.66 23.17 26.95
C TYR A 387 -16.59 22.89 28.46
N PRO A 388 -16.39 23.91 29.31
CA PRO A 388 -16.70 23.79 30.72
C PRO A 388 -18.22 23.63 30.90
N SER A 389 -18.60 22.79 31.87
CA SER A 389 -19.99 22.40 32.17
C SER A 389 -20.98 23.57 32.12
N TYR A 390 -22.07 23.34 31.36
CA TYR A 390 -23.28 24.12 31.10
C TYR A 390 -23.57 25.36 31.98
N ASN A 391 -23.57 26.56 31.36
CA ASN A 391 -24.36 27.70 31.83
C ASN A 391 -24.74 28.61 30.63
N SER A 392 -26.02 28.93 30.45
CA SER A 392 -26.61 29.55 29.24
C SER A 392 -26.10 30.95 28.90
N SER A 393 -25.44 31.63 29.84
CA SER A 393 -24.80 32.94 29.59
C SER A 393 -23.52 32.83 28.76
N ARG A 394 -22.89 31.64 28.72
CA ARG A 394 -21.60 31.41 28.06
C ARG A 394 -21.75 31.18 26.56
N GLU A 395 -22.87 30.60 26.11
CA GLU A 395 -23.19 30.47 24.68
C GLU A 395 -23.32 31.83 23.99
N LYS A 396 -24.01 32.80 24.62
CA LYS A 396 -24.15 34.15 24.06
C LYS A 396 -22.81 34.86 23.86
N MET A 397 -21.88 34.70 24.80
CA MET A 397 -20.55 35.31 24.75
C MET A 397 -19.68 34.71 23.63
N ILE A 398 -19.78 33.40 23.41
CA ILE A 398 -19.10 32.70 22.32
C ILE A 398 -19.68 33.13 20.96
N THR A 399 -21.01 33.25 20.84
CA THR A 399 -21.65 33.74 19.61
C THR A 399 -21.29 35.19 19.29
N GLU A 400 -21.11 36.05 20.29
CA GLU A 400 -20.68 37.44 20.10
C GLU A 400 -19.21 37.55 19.69
N ASN A 401 -18.32 36.75 20.28
CA ASN A 401 -16.92 36.70 19.86
C ASN A 401 -16.75 36.15 18.43
N LEU A 402 -17.55 35.15 18.03
CA LEU A 402 -17.52 34.60 16.66
C LEU A 402 -17.96 35.60 15.58
N LYS A 403 -18.88 36.51 15.90
CA LYS A 403 -19.27 37.61 14.99
C LYS A 403 -18.14 38.61 14.74
N SER A 404 -17.22 38.76 15.68
CA SER A 404 -16.05 39.64 15.53
C SER A 404 -14.94 39.04 14.64
N MET A 405 -15.08 37.78 14.21
CA MET A 405 -14.04 36.98 13.55
C MET A 405 -14.36 36.58 12.09
N ASN A 406 -15.35 37.21 11.43
CA ASN A 406 -15.75 36.93 10.03
C ASN A 406 -16.14 35.45 9.74
N VAL A 407 -16.67 34.74 10.74
CA VAL A 407 -17.20 33.37 10.59
C VAL A 407 -18.65 33.44 10.06
N VAL A 408 -18.94 32.73 8.97
CA VAL A 408 -20.25 32.74 8.28
C VAL A 408 -21.29 31.94 9.07
N SER A 409 -20.90 30.74 9.49
CA SER A 409 -21.75 29.83 10.25
C SER A 409 -20.88 28.83 11.02
N ALA A 410 -21.35 28.42 12.19
CA ALA A 410 -20.79 27.29 12.92
C ALA A 410 -21.87 26.20 12.94
N GLN A 411 -21.61 25.09 12.25
CA GLN A 411 -22.59 24.00 12.14
C GLN A 411 -22.44 23.06 13.34
N TYR A 412 -23.49 22.98 14.15
CA TYR A 412 -23.58 22.00 15.24
C TYR A 412 -24.24 20.72 14.67
N PRO A 413 -23.63 19.54 14.79
CA PRO A 413 -24.23 18.33 14.24
C PRO A 413 -25.54 17.99 14.98
N ASN A 414 -26.63 17.86 14.21
CA ASN A 414 -27.87 17.26 14.65
C ASN A 414 -27.66 15.74 14.78
N PHE A 415 -27.78 15.19 15.99
CA PHE A 415 -27.74 13.74 16.18
C PHE A 415 -29.15 13.16 16.04
N SER A 416 -29.40 12.53 14.88
CA SER A 416 -30.45 11.53 14.70
C SER A 416 -29.85 10.14 14.94
N GLU A 417 -30.54 9.34 15.74
CA GLU A 417 -30.31 7.90 15.86
C GLU A 417 -30.44 7.26 14.48
N ASP A 418 -29.34 6.68 13.98
CA ASP A 418 -29.27 5.34 13.39
C ASP A 418 -28.01 5.19 12.50
N GLU A 419 -27.48 3.96 12.53
CA GLU A 419 -26.46 3.36 11.65
C GLU A 419 -24.96 3.55 11.97
N GLU A 420 -24.47 2.53 12.68
CA GLU A 420 -23.26 1.74 12.40
C GLU A 420 -21.96 2.48 12.05
N ASN A 421 -21.16 2.70 13.10
CA ASN A 421 -19.69 2.65 13.04
C ASN A 421 -19.16 2.30 14.44
N VAL A 422 -18.91 1.02 14.71
CA VAL A 422 -18.40 0.64 16.04
C VAL A 422 -16.87 0.50 16.01
N LEU A 423 -16.22 1.62 16.32
CA LEU A 423 -14.86 1.65 16.85
C LEU A 423 -14.90 1.56 18.38
N PHE A 424 -14.00 0.73 18.94
CA PHE A 424 -13.62 0.64 20.36
C PHE A 424 -14.69 0.25 21.43
N ALA A 425 -15.97 0.06 21.07
CA ALA A 425 -17.06 -0.23 22.04
C ALA A 425 -17.60 -1.68 22.08
N GLU A 426 -17.18 -2.58 21.19
CA GLU A 426 -17.93 -3.82 20.89
C GLU A 426 -17.37 -5.10 21.55
N ILE A 427 -17.41 -5.15 22.88
CA ILE A 427 -17.62 -6.43 23.56
C ILE A 427 -18.84 -6.22 24.44
N ASP A 428 -19.91 -6.98 24.20
CA ASP A 428 -21.16 -6.88 24.96
C ASP A 428 -20.90 -6.89 26.48
N GLN A 429 -19.96 -7.74 26.90
CA GLN A 429 -19.53 -7.88 28.30
C GLN A 429 -18.01 -8.02 28.41
N VAL A 430 -17.34 -7.06 29.07
CA VAL A 430 -15.90 -7.15 29.35
C VAL A 430 -15.60 -8.25 30.38
N PRO A 431 -14.38 -8.80 30.40
CA PRO A 431 -13.98 -9.72 31.47
C PRO A 431 -14.13 -9.08 32.86
N VAL A 432 -14.78 -9.78 33.79
CA VAL A 432 -15.13 -9.25 35.11
C VAL A 432 -14.26 -9.89 36.19
N PHE A 433 -13.71 -9.06 37.08
CA PHE A 433 -12.94 -9.54 38.25
C PHE A 433 -13.87 -10.15 39.30
N PRO A 434 -13.51 -11.27 39.95
CA PRO A 434 -14.30 -11.86 41.03
C PRO A 434 -14.63 -10.83 42.12
N GLY A 435 -15.92 -10.58 42.36
CA GLY A 435 -16.40 -9.60 43.34
C GLY A 435 -16.83 -8.24 42.76
N CYS A 436 -16.68 -8.01 41.45
CA CYS A 436 -17.34 -6.90 40.76
C CYS A 436 -18.80 -7.27 40.41
N ASP A 437 -19.71 -6.33 40.57
CA ASP A 437 -21.12 -6.50 40.18
C ASP A 437 -21.25 -6.64 38.66
N THR A 438 -21.94 -7.67 38.18
CA THR A 438 -22.17 -7.92 36.75
C THR A 438 -23.41 -7.21 36.20
N SER A 439 -24.20 -6.57 37.06
CA SER A 439 -25.45 -5.87 36.69
C SER A 439 -25.24 -4.38 36.35
N VAL A 440 -24.04 -3.85 36.58
CA VAL A 440 -23.70 -2.44 36.31
C VAL A 440 -23.16 -2.22 34.89
N SER A 441 -23.15 -0.98 34.42
CA SER A 441 -22.71 -0.61 33.06
C SER A 441 -21.27 -1.09 32.75
N ASN A 442 -20.99 -1.33 31.47
CA ASN A 442 -19.66 -1.77 31.00
C ASN A 442 -18.53 -0.81 31.44
N GLU A 443 -18.79 0.49 31.59
CA GLU A 443 -17.82 1.44 32.12
C GLU A 443 -17.52 1.22 33.61
N ALA A 444 -18.55 0.94 34.42
CA ALA A 444 -18.39 0.65 35.84
C ALA A 444 -17.65 -0.68 36.07
N GLN A 445 -17.92 -1.68 35.24
CA GLN A 445 -17.20 -2.97 35.26
C GLN A 445 -15.72 -2.79 34.90
N LYS A 446 -15.39 -2.03 33.85
CA LYS A 446 -14.01 -1.68 33.47
C LYS A 446 -13.27 -0.98 34.61
N LYS A 447 -13.94 -0.05 35.29
CA LYS A 447 -13.38 0.65 36.45
C LYS A 447 -13.10 -0.30 37.61
N CYS A 448 -14.05 -1.17 37.94
CA CYS A 448 -13.88 -2.18 39.00
C CYS A 448 -12.75 -3.17 38.68
N PHE A 449 -12.66 -3.64 37.44
CA PHE A 449 -11.58 -4.50 36.96
C PHE A 449 -10.21 -3.82 37.13
N SER A 450 -10.07 -2.59 36.62
CA SER A 450 -8.82 -1.83 36.75
C SER A 450 -8.43 -1.58 38.21
N GLN A 451 -9.38 -1.24 39.08
CA GLN A 451 -9.10 -1.02 40.50
C GLN A 451 -8.60 -2.28 41.21
N ASN A 452 -9.20 -3.44 40.93
CA ASN A 452 -8.78 -4.70 41.52
C ASN A 452 -7.42 -5.18 41.00
N ILE A 453 -7.14 -5.00 39.71
CA ILE A 453 -5.81 -5.27 39.15
C ILE A 453 -4.75 -4.37 39.78
N ASN A 454 -5.02 -3.06 39.88
CA ASN A 454 -4.08 -2.10 40.51
C ASN A 454 -3.82 -2.47 41.98
N LYS A 455 -4.87 -2.87 42.72
CA LYS A 455 -4.75 -3.32 44.12
C LYS A 455 -3.93 -4.61 44.22
N LEU A 456 -4.18 -5.60 43.37
CA LEU A 456 -3.45 -6.86 43.35
C LEU A 456 -1.97 -6.64 43.04
N VAL A 457 -1.66 -5.83 42.03
CA VAL A 457 -0.29 -5.47 41.67
C VAL A 457 0.38 -4.74 42.82
N GLY A 458 -0.26 -3.70 43.37
CA GLY A 458 0.30 -2.92 44.47
C GLY A 458 0.59 -3.73 45.74
N GLN A 459 -0.25 -4.71 46.08
CA GLN A 459 -0.08 -5.55 47.27
C GLN A 459 0.98 -6.64 47.11
N ASN A 460 1.13 -7.16 45.89
CA ASN A 460 2.00 -8.31 45.63
C ASN A 460 3.35 -7.93 45.01
N TRP A 461 3.58 -6.66 44.66
CA TRP A 461 4.82 -6.20 44.04
C TRP A 461 5.99 -6.16 45.03
N ASN A 462 7.12 -6.79 44.67
CA ASN A 462 8.34 -6.69 45.45
C ASN A 462 9.10 -5.38 45.19
N VAL A 463 8.76 -4.33 45.96
CA VAL A 463 9.40 -3.00 45.88
C VAL A 463 10.92 -3.05 46.16
N LYS A 464 11.39 -4.01 46.98
CA LYS A 464 12.81 -4.15 47.33
C LYS A 464 13.66 -4.67 46.16
N LEU A 465 13.04 -5.31 45.17
CA LEU A 465 13.73 -5.90 44.04
C LEU A 465 14.49 -4.85 43.22
N GLY A 466 13.89 -3.69 42.98
CA GLY A 466 14.54 -2.58 42.27
C GLY A 466 15.83 -2.11 42.96
N LYS A 467 15.79 -1.96 44.29
CA LYS A 467 16.97 -1.57 45.10
C LYS A 467 18.06 -2.65 45.09
N SER A 468 17.68 -3.93 45.21
CA SER A 468 18.64 -5.04 45.18
C SER A 468 19.38 -5.21 43.84
N LEU A 469 18.80 -4.68 42.76
CA LEU A 469 19.34 -4.73 41.40
C LEU A 469 20.15 -3.46 41.04
N GLY A 470 20.30 -2.51 41.97
CA GLY A 470 21.03 -1.26 41.73
C GLY A 470 20.36 -0.30 40.74
N LEU A 471 19.04 -0.42 40.56
CA LEU A 471 18.29 0.45 39.64
C LEU A 471 17.88 1.74 40.36
N VAL A 472 17.96 2.88 39.66
CA VAL A 472 17.58 4.21 40.18
C VAL A 472 16.52 4.86 39.29
N GLY A 473 15.70 5.74 39.87
CA GLY A 473 14.70 6.52 39.12
C GLY A 473 13.40 5.77 38.79
N LEU A 474 12.66 6.27 37.80
CA LEU A 474 11.37 5.72 37.38
C LEU A 474 11.57 4.49 36.48
N GLN A 475 11.11 3.33 36.93
CA GLN A 475 11.17 2.09 36.17
C GLN A 475 9.78 1.78 35.58
N LYS A 476 9.70 1.68 34.24
CA LYS A 476 8.47 1.32 33.51
C LYS A 476 8.56 -0.11 32.98
N ILE A 477 7.52 -0.89 33.23
CA ILE A 477 7.41 -2.29 32.82
C ILE A 477 6.14 -2.43 32.00
N TYR A 478 6.28 -2.98 30.80
CA TYR A 478 5.15 -3.24 29.92
C TYR A 478 4.80 -4.72 29.98
N THR A 479 3.60 -5.02 30.49
CA THR A 479 3.10 -6.39 30.56
C THR A 479 1.91 -6.56 29.65
N ARG A 480 1.86 -7.66 28.90
CA ARG A 480 0.74 -8.05 28.06
C ARG A 480 0.30 -9.45 28.44
N PHE A 481 -0.99 -9.68 28.64
CA PHE A 481 -1.53 -11.00 28.93
C PHE A 481 -2.86 -11.21 28.20
N THR A 482 -3.34 -12.45 28.10
CA THR A 482 -4.60 -12.78 27.43
C THR A 482 -5.47 -13.58 28.37
N ILE A 483 -6.74 -13.20 28.48
CA ILE A 483 -7.78 -13.98 29.15
C ILE A 483 -8.39 -14.92 28.10
N ASP A 484 -8.39 -16.22 28.39
CA ASP A 484 -9.01 -17.22 27.51
C ASP A 484 -10.54 -17.30 27.69
N LYS A 485 -11.18 -18.27 27.02
CA LYS A 485 -12.64 -18.41 27.04
C LYS A 485 -13.16 -18.98 28.36
N GLU A 486 -12.26 -19.53 29.15
CA GLU A 486 -12.48 -20.16 30.45
C GLU A 486 -12.15 -19.18 31.60
N GLY A 487 -11.65 -17.98 31.28
CA GLY A 487 -11.32 -16.95 32.27
C GLY A 487 -9.90 -17.05 32.83
N ASN A 488 -9.04 -17.90 32.28
CA ASN A 488 -7.65 -18.07 32.73
C ASN A 488 -6.70 -17.12 32.00
N ILE A 489 -5.64 -16.73 32.69
CA ILE A 489 -4.57 -15.90 32.15
C ILE A 489 -3.57 -16.77 31.38
N ILE A 490 -3.45 -16.53 30.08
CA ILE A 490 -2.50 -17.17 29.18
C ILE A 490 -1.64 -16.14 28.45
N ASN A 491 -0.56 -16.58 27.81
CA ASN A 491 0.30 -15.74 26.94
C ASN A 491 0.86 -14.47 27.62
N ILE A 492 1.31 -14.58 28.87
CA ILE A 492 1.95 -13.46 29.58
C ILE A 492 3.30 -13.13 28.91
N LYS A 493 3.42 -11.90 28.41
CA LYS A 493 4.63 -11.31 27.86
C LYS A 493 4.98 -10.06 28.65
N THR A 494 6.22 -9.96 29.08
CA THR A 494 6.72 -8.84 29.89
C THR A 494 7.93 -8.24 29.20
N ARG A 495 8.06 -6.91 29.25
CA ARG A 495 9.26 -6.19 28.84
C ARG A 495 9.62 -5.21 29.94
N ALA A 496 10.81 -5.36 30.51
CA ALA A 496 11.31 -4.49 31.57
C ALA A 496 12.78 -4.10 31.33
N PRO A 497 13.29 -3.07 32.02
CA PRO A 497 14.71 -2.70 31.96
C PRO A 497 15.67 -3.78 32.50
N HIS A 498 15.18 -4.74 33.29
CA HIS A 498 16.00 -5.81 33.86
C HIS A 498 15.25 -7.16 33.87
N PRO A 499 15.92 -8.30 33.57
CA PRO A 499 15.27 -9.63 33.50
C PRO A 499 14.57 -10.08 34.78
N GLU A 500 15.11 -9.73 35.96
CA GLU A 500 14.47 -10.05 37.24
C GLU A 500 13.16 -9.27 37.46
N LEU A 501 13.04 -8.05 36.91
CA LEU A 501 11.77 -7.30 36.91
C LEU A 501 10.75 -7.91 35.95
N GLU A 502 11.19 -8.52 34.84
CA GLU A 502 10.30 -9.27 33.94
C GLU A 502 9.75 -10.52 34.64
N LYS A 503 10.60 -11.26 35.35
CA LYS A 503 10.17 -12.42 36.14
C LYS A 503 9.18 -12.02 37.23
N GLU A 504 9.43 -10.91 37.92
CA GLU A 504 8.53 -10.39 38.95
C GLU A 504 7.18 -9.95 38.38
N ALA A 505 7.18 -9.21 37.27
CA ALA A 505 5.94 -8.82 36.60
C ALA A 505 5.13 -10.02 36.12
N LYS A 506 5.81 -11.05 35.59
CA LYS A 506 5.18 -12.32 35.21
C LYS A 506 4.59 -13.05 36.42
N ARG A 507 5.30 -13.09 37.56
CA ARG A 507 4.81 -13.67 38.81
C ARG A 507 3.55 -12.95 39.30
N VAL A 508 3.58 -11.62 39.38
CA VAL A 508 2.44 -10.82 39.85
C VAL A 508 1.21 -10.99 38.95
N VAL A 509 1.38 -10.98 37.62
CA VAL A 509 0.27 -11.20 36.68
C VAL A 509 -0.26 -12.64 36.75
N SER A 510 0.57 -13.62 37.08
CA SER A 510 0.10 -15.01 37.30
C SER A 510 -0.72 -15.21 38.57
N LEU A 511 -0.74 -14.22 39.49
CA LEU A 511 -1.58 -14.24 40.69
C LEU A 511 -3.01 -13.74 40.45
N ILE A 512 -3.31 -13.22 39.26
CA ILE A 512 -4.67 -12.81 38.91
C ILE A 512 -5.57 -14.05 38.97
N PRO A 513 -6.67 -14.04 39.77
CA PRO A 513 -7.57 -15.17 39.90
C PRO A 513 -8.30 -15.44 38.58
N GLN A 514 -8.94 -16.60 38.47
CA GLN A 514 -9.81 -16.89 37.33
C GLN A 514 -10.91 -15.83 37.22
N LEU A 515 -11.04 -15.23 36.04
CA LEU A 515 -11.95 -14.13 35.74
C LEU A 515 -13.22 -14.65 35.08
N VAL A 516 -14.29 -13.84 35.08
CA VAL A 516 -15.42 -14.11 34.18
C VAL A 516 -14.99 -13.73 32.76
N PRO A 517 -15.07 -14.63 31.77
CA PRO A 517 -14.60 -14.35 30.41
C PRO A 517 -15.46 -13.28 29.73
N GLY A 518 -14.85 -12.51 28.83
CA GLY A 518 -15.58 -11.53 28.03
C GLY A 518 -16.50 -12.21 27.02
N LYS A 519 -17.63 -11.59 26.70
CA LYS A 519 -18.62 -12.12 25.75
C LYS A 519 -18.92 -11.13 24.63
N GLN A 520 -19.03 -11.66 23.43
CA GLN A 520 -19.49 -10.96 22.23
C GLN A 520 -20.51 -11.85 21.52
N ASP A 521 -21.67 -11.30 21.18
CA ASP A 521 -22.82 -12.03 20.65
C ASP A 521 -23.21 -13.23 21.53
N GLY A 522 -23.11 -13.05 22.86
CA GLY A 522 -23.34 -14.10 23.85
C GLY A 522 -22.29 -15.23 23.93
N LYS A 523 -21.24 -15.21 23.09
CA LYS A 523 -20.17 -16.22 23.07
C LYS A 523 -18.91 -15.73 23.79
N ALA A 524 -18.25 -16.62 24.53
CA ALA A 524 -16.99 -16.30 25.18
C ALA A 524 -15.86 -16.05 24.17
N VAL A 525 -15.18 -14.91 24.29
CA VAL A 525 -14.10 -14.47 23.40
C VAL A 525 -12.79 -14.30 24.17
N LYS A 526 -11.66 -14.49 23.48
CA LYS A 526 -10.33 -14.25 24.06
C LYS A 526 -10.04 -12.75 24.04
N VAL A 527 -9.53 -12.24 25.15
CA VAL A 527 -9.28 -10.81 25.30
C VAL A 527 -7.84 -10.57 25.75
N THR A 528 -7.09 -9.77 25.02
CA THR A 528 -5.72 -9.38 25.37
C THR A 528 -5.73 -8.05 26.13
N PHE A 529 -4.92 -7.95 27.19
CA PHE A 529 -4.73 -6.74 27.98
C PHE A 529 -3.27 -6.33 28.00
N ASP A 530 -3.04 -5.02 27.94
CA ASP A 530 -1.77 -4.35 28.22
C ASP A 530 -1.87 -3.69 29.59
N LEU A 531 -0.90 -3.98 30.46
CA LEU A 531 -0.78 -3.50 31.82
C LEU A 531 0.59 -2.83 31.99
N PRO A 532 0.66 -1.50 31.91
CA PRO A 532 1.85 -0.75 32.27
C PRO A 532 1.98 -0.69 33.80
N ILE A 533 3.13 -1.10 34.31
CA ILE A 533 3.49 -1.03 35.74
C ILE A 533 4.66 -0.07 35.86
N ALA A 534 4.53 0.94 36.71
CA ALA A 534 5.59 1.89 37.00
C ALA A 534 5.84 1.98 38.50
N PHE A 535 7.11 2.04 38.86
CA PHE A 535 7.49 2.27 40.26
C PHE A 535 8.77 3.09 40.30
N LYS A 536 8.84 3.97 41.30
CA LYS A 536 10.00 4.83 41.51
C LYS A 536 10.89 4.21 42.57
N ILE A 537 12.18 4.10 42.27
CA ILE A 537 13.18 3.67 43.24
C ILE A 537 13.87 4.94 43.76
N GLU A 538 13.70 5.20 45.05
CA GLU A 538 14.45 6.25 45.77
C GLU A 538 15.94 5.85 45.83
N GLU A 539 16.81 6.84 45.60
CA GLU A 539 18.27 6.72 45.70
C GLU A 539 18.75 6.20 47.05
#